data_AF-A0A353BD08-F1
#
_entry.id   AF-A0A353BD08-F1
#
_cell.length_a   1.000
_cell.length_b   1.000
_cell.length_c   1.000
_cell.angle_alpha   90.00
_cell.angle_beta   90.00
_cell.angle_gamma   90.00
#
_symmetry.space_group_name_H-M   'P 1'
#
loop_
_entity.id
_entity.type
_entity.pdbx_description
1 polymer ?
#
loop_
_entity_poly.entity_id
_entity_poly.type
_entity_poly.pdbx_seq_one_letter_code
_entity_poly.pdbx_strand_id
1 'polypeptide(L)'
;MPNSLHFRQFASSHPLWTCVFCVVLATCLFSGCRKSASSQMAQRLGQRIEEKKTKTDSLRTAMQFLDQMEPLTRDNFITEIKLQLNTWIQEADRNSVQYSATDATGVLDAEMLAAVEATNPLKQNFGYWDVDYIFQCYVMNATAAWIAQSPVRDQVVLPYLEAHRDELDEEGFRQLEEAYKLFDWTMRNVRLKVMDSSVSDLSTNPRTLSENSDTLGCSYLPFETAAYCEGDFVERGRVFNALAAQRGIQTYWVAVGANEPSSGKLWAIAVAAGKNLFLFEPKLGFPVFDPDETKIATLNAAQDNPRILRRMALPGFEYALSSADLKDIRLYVDAEPCADSARMKLLESKLLTGERMVLYRSFDDATQLASELAPDSKVQLWNVPLLAQIHATALRDMLRTVNESAQDYMRKRSIWMTPNPISIGHFKHLKGQFENGDDGQAGALRDYVNSLVDELSIQRLSFDPKVREELQVVRMPGEPLQVFEQRIVQMQAVYRRAKRDGDFLLGQLHFDRGNYSEARSRLENILSDDTAQRWYIPASYTLARIQIELGQLEQAAEQLITYRDNPREVGNRMRLRYLRRMIDSQPEQSDQSDDS
;
A
#
# COMPACT_ATOMS: atom_id res chain seq x y z
N MET A 1 -10.65 -76.07 -23.98
CA MET A 1 -9.21 -75.77 -24.01
C MET A 1 -9.05 -74.26 -24.08
N PRO A 2 -8.76 -73.57 -22.97
CA PRO A 2 -8.49 -72.14 -22.96
C PRO A 2 -6.99 -71.86 -22.88
N ASN A 3 -6.54 -70.78 -23.53
CA ASN A 3 -5.26 -70.13 -23.24
C ASN A 3 -5.51 -68.78 -22.57
N SER A 4 -4.74 -68.59 -21.51
CA SER A 4 -4.68 -67.51 -20.55
C SER A 4 -4.05 -66.24 -21.11
N LEU A 5 -4.44 -65.08 -20.55
CA LEU A 5 -3.53 -63.96 -20.32
C LEU A 5 -4.02 -63.12 -19.13
N HIS A 6 -3.04 -62.62 -18.38
CA HIS A 6 -3.09 -62.29 -16.96
C HIS A 6 -3.90 -61.05 -16.57
N PHE A 7 -4.70 -61.19 -15.53
CA PHE A 7 -5.12 -60.11 -14.62
C PHE A 7 -4.06 -59.98 -13.50
N ARG A 8 -3.53 -58.78 -13.26
CA ARG A 8 -2.84 -58.45 -12.00
C ARG A 8 -3.61 -57.35 -11.27
N GLN A 9 -3.98 -57.69 -10.05
CA GLN A 9 -4.58 -56.85 -9.03
C GLN A 9 -3.65 -55.69 -8.65
N PHE A 10 -4.20 -54.49 -8.52
CA PHE A 10 -3.63 -53.43 -7.68
C PHE A 10 -4.53 -53.31 -6.45
N ALA A 11 -4.03 -53.80 -5.31
CA ALA A 11 -4.59 -53.54 -4.01
C ALA A 11 -3.47 -53.05 -3.08
N SER A 12 -3.77 -51.95 -2.40
CA SER A 12 -3.29 -51.53 -1.08
C SER A 12 -1.78 -51.31 -0.88
N SER A 13 -1.40 -50.04 -0.73
CA SER A 13 -0.64 -49.55 0.44
C SER A 13 -0.36 -48.04 0.31
N HIS A 14 -1.22 -47.21 0.90
CA HIS A 14 -0.91 -45.80 1.15
C HIS A 14 -0.88 -45.51 2.66
N PRO A 15 0.23 -45.79 3.36
CA PRO A 15 0.45 -45.27 4.71
C PRO A 15 1.13 -43.87 4.69
N LEU A 16 1.45 -43.32 3.51
CA LEU A 16 2.19 -42.06 3.35
C LEU A 16 1.32 -40.78 3.38
N TRP A 17 0.00 -40.91 3.20
CA TRP A 17 -0.91 -39.76 3.12
C TRP A 17 -1.42 -39.28 4.49
N THR A 18 -1.36 -40.13 5.51
CA THR A 18 -1.80 -39.79 6.86
C THR A 18 -0.76 -39.00 7.65
N CYS A 19 0.53 -39.10 7.29
CA CYS A 19 1.61 -38.38 8.00
C CYS A 19 1.79 -36.92 7.55
N VAL A 20 1.47 -36.58 6.30
CA VAL A 20 1.46 -35.19 5.81
C VAL A 20 0.32 -34.40 6.46
N PHE A 21 -0.79 -35.08 6.77
CA PHE A 21 -1.96 -34.49 7.41
C PHE A 21 -1.70 -34.07 8.87
N CYS A 22 -0.83 -34.79 9.59
CA CYS A 22 -0.45 -34.40 10.96
C CYS A 22 0.46 -33.15 11.01
N VAL A 23 1.08 -32.73 9.91
CA VAL A 23 2.10 -31.66 9.93
C VAL A 23 1.49 -30.27 9.76
N VAL A 24 0.47 -30.13 8.91
CA VAL A 24 -0.28 -28.86 8.77
C VAL A 24 -1.33 -28.74 9.88
N LEU A 25 -1.94 -29.85 10.31
CA LEU A 25 -2.77 -29.84 11.51
C LEU A 25 -1.95 -29.68 12.79
N ALA A 26 -0.67 -30.08 12.92
CA ALA A 26 0.09 -29.84 14.15
C ALA A 26 0.48 -28.36 14.35
N THR A 27 0.67 -27.58 13.29
CA THR A 27 0.71 -26.10 13.40
C THR A 27 -0.65 -25.50 13.80
N CYS A 28 -1.76 -26.20 13.54
CA CYS A 28 -3.11 -25.81 13.98
C CYS A 28 -3.57 -26.47 15.31
N LEU A 29 -2.91 -27.53 15.78
CA LEU A 29 -3.34 -28.36 16.92
C LEU A 29 -2.42 -28.24 18.15
N PHE A 30 -1.27 -27.59 18.07
CA PHE A 30 -0.53 -27.17 19.26
C PHE A 30 -0.33 -25.64 19.42
N SER A 31 -1.40 -24.91 19.12
CA SER A 31 -2.00 -23.93 20.05
C SER A 31 -2.44 -24.56 21.40
N GLY A 32 -2.03 -25.79 21.72
CA GLY A 32 -2.47 -26.64 22.81
C GLY A 32 -1.64 -26.53 24.09
N CYS A 33 -0.45 -25.90 24.05
CA CYS A 33 0.24 -25.40 25.26
C CYS A 33 0.43 -23.87 25.25
N ARG A 34 -0.17 -23.18 24.28
CA ARG A 34 -0.52 -21.75 24.36
C ARG A 34 -1.97 -21.52 24.78
N LYS A 35 -2.80 -22.58 24.82
CA LYS A 35 -4.18 -22.52 25.32
C LYS A 35 -4.26 -22.07 26.79
N SER A 36 -3.27 -22.37 27.64
CA SER A 36 -3.29 -21.79 28.98
C SER A 36 -2.88 -20.32 28.97
N ALA A 37 -1.88 -19.89 28.19
CA ALA A 37 -1.49 -18.48 28.16
C ALA A 37 -2.53 -17.59 27.46
N SER A 38 -3.13 -18.03 26.35
CA SER A 38 -4.14 -17.27 25.62
C SER A 38 -5.53 -17.41 26.25
N SER A 39 -5.92 -18.56 26.83
CA SER A 39 -7.17 -18.66 27.59
C SER A 39 -7.04 -18.08 28.99
N GLN A 40 -5.86 -18.08 29.63
CA GLN A 40 -5.64 -17.30 30.86
C GLN A 40 -5.50 -15.83 30.56
N MET A 41 -4.96 -15.42 29.41
CA MET A 41 -4.97 -14.00 29.00
C MET A 41 -6.40 -13.59 28.65
N ALA A 42 -7.17 -14.40 27.92
CA ALA A 42 -8.59 -14.16 27.64
C ALA A 42 -9.49 -14.28 28.88
N GLN A 43 -9.18 -15.16 29.85
CA GLN A 43 -9.87 -15.20 31.15
C GLN A 43 -9.43 -14.06 32.06
N ARG A 44 -8.17 -13.63 32.04
CA ARG A 44 -7.71 -12.45 32.80
C ARG A 44 -8.24 -11.17 32.16
N LEU A 45 -8.39 -11.12 30.83
CA LEU A 45 -9.09 -10.05 30.12
C LEU A 45 -10.57 -10.11 30.48
N GLY A 46 -11.21 -11.29 30.40
CA GLY A 46 -12.62 -11.52 30.75
C GLY A 46 -12.95 -11.19 32.21
N GLN A 47 -12.06 -11.54 33.16
CA GLN A 47 -12.17 -11.18 34.57
C GLN A 47 -11.91 -9.70 34.80
N ARG A 48 -10.92 -9.09 34.11
CA ARG A 48 -10.74 -7.62 34.11
C ARG A 48 -11.92 -6.89 33.47
N ILE A 49 -12.62 -7.51 32.52
CA ILE A 49 -13.82 -6.98 31.84
C ILE A 49 -15.04 -7.08 32.77
N GLU A 50 -15.20 -8.18 33.52
CA GLU A 50 -16.25 -8.28 34.55
C GLU A 50 -16.00 -7.32 35.73
N GLU A 51 -14.75 -7.14 36.15
CA GLU A 51 -14.38 -6.19 37.21
C GLU A 51 -14.45 -4.72 36.75
N LYS A 52 -14.39 -4.43 35.44
CA LYS A 52 -14.50 -3.08 34.85
C LYS A 52 -15.89 -2.71 34.32
N LYS A 53 -16.96 -3.42 34.73
CA LYS A 53 -18.36 -3.01 34.50
C LYS A 53 -18.78 -1.74 35.28
N THR A 54 -17.86 -0.81 35.45
CA THR A 54 -18.03 0.59 35.83
C THR A 54 -17.74 1.44 34.59
N LYS A 55 -18.80 1.93 33.90
CA LYS A 55 -18.75 2.86 32.74
C LYS A 55 -17.43 2.80 31.94
N THR A 56 -17.15 1.65 31.31
CA THR A 56 -15.97 1.53 30.45
C THR A 56 -16.21 2.33 29.17
N ASP A 57 -15.23 3.15 28.78
CA ASP A 57 -15.21 3.88 27.51
C ASP A 57 -14.95 2.87 26.36
N SER A 58 -16.03 2.27 25.84
CA SER A 58 -15.96 1.25 24.80
C SER A 58 -15.28 1.77 23.52
N LEU A 59 -15.45 3.05 23.18
CA LEU A 59 -14.77 3.67 22.05
C LEU A 59 -13.25 3.68 22.26
N ARG A 60 -12.79 4.14 23.42
CA ARG A 60 -11.36 4.12 23.75
C ARG A 60 -10.78 2.71 23.72
N THR A 61 -11.54 1.73 24.19
CA THR A 61 -11.12 0.32 24.16
C THR A 61 -10.99 -0.18 22.72
N ALA A 62 -11.93 0.19 21.83
CA ALA A 62 -11.84 -0.11 20.40
C ALA A 62 -10.58 0.51 19.77
N MET A 63 -10.27 1.77 20.08
CA MET A 63 -9.08 2.45 19.54
C MET A 63 -7.77 1.84 20.07
N GLN A 64 -7.74 1.39 21.33
CA GLN A 64 -6.59 0.66 21.88
C GLN A 64 -6.34 -0.67 21.16
N PHE A 65 -7.39 -1.39 20.81
CA PHE A 65 -7.27 -2.61 20.00
C PHE A 65 -6.85 -2.32 18.57
N LEU A 66 -7.32 -1.21 17.98
CA LEU A 66 -6.94 -0.78 16.64
C LEU A 66 -5.43 -0.50 16.54
N ASP A 67 -4.85 0.20 17.53
CA ASP A 67 -3.41 0.50 17.59
C ASP A 67 -2.56 -0.78 17.69
N GLN A 68 -3.05 -1.79 18.42
CA GLN A 68 -2.38 -3.09 18.58
C GLN A 68 -2.60 -4.04 17.41
N MET A 69 -3.44 -3.67 16.44
CA MET A 69 -3.75 -4.56 15.33
C MET A 69 -2.58 -4.67 14.36
N GLU A 70 -2.17 -5.92 14.10
CA GLU A 70 -1.15 -6.31 13.13
C GLU A 70 -1.78 -7.28 12.11
N PRO A 71 -1.17 -7.51 10.93
CA PRO A 71 -1.73 -8.39 9.91
C PRO A 71 -2.16 -9.79 10.40
N LEU A 72 -1.39 -10.45 11.27
CA LEU A 72 -1.77 -11.78 11.82
C LEU A 72 -2.84 -11.72 12.89
N THR A 73 -2.88 -10.67 13.69
CA THR A 73 -3.82 -10.53 14.80
C THR A 73 -5.13 -9.89 14.36
N ARG A 74 -5.18 -9.42 13.11
CA ARG A 74 -6.30 -8.74 12.45
C ARG A 74 -7.65 -9.39 12.71
N ASP A 75 -7.82 -10.67 12.39
CA ASP A 75 -9.14 -11.32 12.57
C ASP A 75 -9.58 -11.41 14.05
N ASN A 76 -8.62 -11.56 14.96
CA ASN A 76 -8.91 -11.57 16.41
C ASN A 76 -9.33 -10.17 16.87
N PHE A 77 -8.57 -9.14 16.50
CA PHE A 77 -8.86 -7.76 16.90
C PHE A 77 -10.11 -7.20 16.22
N ILE A 78 -10.40 -7.54 14.95
CA ILE A 78 -11.61 -7.09 14.26
C ILE A 78 -12.86 -7.50 15.04
N THR A 79 -12.89 -8.74 15.55
CA THR A 79 -14.04 -9.22 16.33
C THR A 79 -14.26 -8.39 17.59
N GLU A 80 -13.19 -8.09 18.33
CA GLU A 80 -13.24 -7.30 19.56
C GLU A 80 -13.56 -5.82 19.28
N ILE A 81 -12.90 -5.20 18.29
CA ILE A 81 -13.16 -3.81 17.89
C ILE A 81 -14.62 -3.65 17.45
N LYS A 82 -15.12 -4.57 16.62
CA LYS A 82 -16.52 -4.57 16.18
C LYS A 82 -17.47 -4.64 17.37
N LEU A 83 -17.21 -5.50 18.35
CA LEU A 83 -18.02 -5.60 19.56
C LEU A 83 -18.03 -4.27 20.32
N GLN A 84 -16.86 -3.70 20.58
CA GLN A 84 -16.72 -2.44 21.32
C GLN A 84 -17.39 -1.25 20.61
N LEU A 85 -17.20 -1.12 19.29
CA LEU A 85 -17.84 -0.07 18.50
C LEU A 85 -19.37 -0.21 18.47
N ASN A 86 -19.88 -1.44 18.38
CA ASN A 86 -21.31 -1.70 18.39
C ASN A 86 -21.94 -1.51 19.76
N THR A 87 -21.21 -1.74 20.87
CA THR A 87 -21.65 -1.34 22.21
C THR A 87 -21.69 0.19 22.32
N TRP A 88 -20.63 0.87 21.90
CA TRP A 88 -20.53 2.33 21.96
C TRP A 88 -21.65 3.03 21.17
N ILE A 89 -21.95 2.60 19.93
CA ILE A 89 -22.96 3.26 19.10
C ILE A 89 -24.40 3.09 19.62
N GLN A 90 -24.65 2.15 20.55
CA GLN A 90 -25.95 2.09 21.26
C GLN A 90 -26.11 3.23 22.26
N GLU A 91 -25.01 3.73 22.83
CA GLU A 91 -25.01 4.79 23.84
C GLU A 91 -24.73 6.17 23.25
N ALA A 92 -24.15 6.24 22.06
CA ALA A 92 -23.84 7.48 21.36
C ALA A 92 -25.10 8.28 20.99
N ASP A 93 -25.03 9.61 21.09
CA ASP A 93 -26.07 10.50 20.56
C ASP A 93 -26.07 10.49 19.04
N ARG A 94 -26.93 9.65 18.47
CA ARG A 94 -27.10 9.43 17.02
C ARG A 94 -27.65 10.66 16.29
N ASN A 95 -28.25 11.60 17.00
CA ASN A 95 -28.79 12.83 16.40
C ASN A 95 -27.77 13.97 16.40
N SER A 96 -26.60 13.77 17.00
CA SER A 96 -25.53 14.78 17.03
C SER A 96 -24.90 15.06 15.67
N VAL A 97 -25.19 14.23 14.66
CA VAL A 97 -24.71 14.38 13.29
C VAL A 97 -25.87 14.16 12.33
N GLN A 98 -26.07 15.11 11.40
CA GLN A 98 -27.03 14.95 10.31
C GLN A 98 -26.40 14.18 9.15
N TYR A 99 -27.09 13.15 8.68
CA TYR A 99 -26.68 12.34 7.55
C TYR A 99 -27.88 12.07 6.64
N SER A 100 -27.65 12.25 5.34
CA SER A 100 -28.59 11.91 4.27
C SER A 100 -27.91 10.88 3.37
N ALA A 101 -28.60 9.79 3.07
CA ALA A 101 -28.08 8.79 2.15
C ALA A 101 -28.00 9.37 0.73
N THR A 102 -26.88 9.13 0.05
CA THR A 102 -26.68 9.44 -1.37
C THR A 102 -27.13 8.27 -2.24
N ASP A 103 -27.57 8.56 -3.46
CA ASP A 103 -27.83 7.56 -4.51
C ASP A 103 -26.54 7.15 -5.25
N ALA A 104 -25.39 7.75 -4.93
CA ALA A 104 -24.12 7.50 -5.63
C ALA A 104 -23.66 6.03 -5.59
N THR A 105 -24.06 5.24 -4.59
CA THR A 105 -23.79 3.79 -4.54
C THR A 105 -24.67 2.97 -5.47
N GLY A 106 -25.74 3.55 -6.04
CA GLY A 106 -26.68 2.88 -6.94
C GLY A 106 -26.06 2.43 -8.28
N VAL A 107 -24.88 2.96 -8.62
CA VAL A 107 -24.10 2.52 -9.80
C VAL A 107 -23.29 1.23 -9.55
N LEU A 108 -23.20 0.78 -8.30
CA LEU A 108 -22.45 -0.42 -7.90
C LEU A 108 -23.34 -1.66 -7.89
N ASP A 109 -22.73 -2.84 -8.04
CA ASP A 109 -23.45 -4.10 -8.03
C ASP A 109 -24.00 -4.43 -6.62
N ALA A 110 -25.32 -4.61 -6.53
CA ALA A 110 -26.02 -4.79 -5.26
C ALA A 110 -25.64 -6.10 -4.53
N GLU A 111 -25.30 -7.16 -5.26
CA GLU A 111 -24.88 -8.43 -4.65
C GLU A 111 -23.49 -8.29 -4.03
N MET A 112 -22.58 -7.58 -4.71
CA MET A 112 -21.26 -7.26 -4.16
C MET A 112 -21.37 -6.35 -2.94
N LEU A 113 -22.22 -5.31 -2.98
CA LEU A 113 -22.49 -4.47 -1.82
C LEU A 113 -23.02 -5.28 -0.64
N ALA A 114 -23.88 -6.27 -0.88
CA ALA A 114 -24.38 -7.16 0.15
C ALA A 114 -23.27 -8.03 0.74
N ALA A 115 -22.37 -8.57 -0.09
CA ALA A 115 -21.24 -9.38 0.35
C ALA A 115 -20.26 -8.63 1.27
N VAL A 116 -20.17 -7.31 1.14
CA VAL A 116 -19.34 -6.46 2.02
C VAL A 116 -20.14 -5.72 3.09
N GLU A 117 -21.41 -6.07 3.30
CA GLU A 117 -22.35 -5.44 4.25
C GLU A 117 -22.57 -3.92 4.05
N ALA A 118 -22.40 -3.41 2.84
CA ALA A 118 -22.48 -1.97 2.51
C ALA A 118 -23.80 -1.55 1.82
N THR A 119 -24.87 -2.36 1.90
CA THR A 119 -26.15 -2.08 1.22
C THR A 119 -26.99 -0.96 1.85
N ASN A 120 -26.76 -0.64 3.12
CA ASN A 120 -27.54 0.37 3.83
C ASN A 120 -26.62 1.39 4.51
N PRO A 121 -26.44 2.59 3.93
CA PRO A 121 -25.59 3.64 4.52
C PRO A 121 -26.16 4.24 5.81
N LEU A 122 -27.47 4.08 6.07
CA LEU A 122 -28.13 4.49 7.32
C LEU A 122 -27.96 3.47 8.46
N LYS A 123 -27.43 2.27 8.17
CA LYS A 123 -27.21 1.23 9.19
C LYS A 123 -26.23 1.73 10.25
N GLN A 124 -26.66 1.71 11.51
CA GLN A 124 -25.88 2.11 12.69
C GLN A 124 -25.33 0.88 13.43
N ASN A 125 -24.68 -0.01 12.69
CA ASN A 125 -23.97 -1.16 13.21
C ASN A 125 -22.76 -1.43 12.33
N PHE A 126 -21.59 -1.58 12.95
CA PHE A 126 -20.32 -1.87 12.31
C PHE A 126 -20.23 -3.35 11.94
N GLY A 127 -19.92 -3.63 10.68
CA GLY A 127 -19.58 -4.94 10.13
C GLY A 127 -18.07 -5.20 10.10
N TYR A 128 -17.66 -6.31 9.50
CA TYR A 128 -16.23 -6.65 9.35
C TYR A 128 -15.49 -5.58 8.52
N TRP A 129 -16.03 -5.24 7.35
CA TRP A 129 -15.41 -4.33 6.39
C TRP A 129 -15.33 -2.89 6.90
N ASP A 130 -16.21 -2.50 7.82
CA ASP A 130 -16.13 -1.20 8.49
C ASP A 130 -14.88 -1.11 9.37
N VAL A 131 -14.63 -2.13 10.19
CA VAL A 131 -13.44 -2.15 11.07
C VAL A 131 -12.16 -2.20 10.22
N ASP A 132 -12.22 -2.95 9.13
CA ASP A 132 -11.10 -3.08 8.20
C ASP A 132 -10.74 -1.76 7.52
N TYR A 133 -11.77 -1.02 7.08
CA TYR A 133 -11.62 0.32 6.55
C TYR A 133 -11.13 1.32 7.61
N ILE A 134 -11.63 1.24 8.85
CA ILE A 134 -11.14 2.06 9.98
C ILE A 134 -9.64 1.81 10.21
N PHE A 135 -9.19 0.55 10.16
CA PHE A 135 -7.76 0.23 10.27
C PHE A 135 -6.94 0.79 9.12
N GLN A 136 -7.43 0.67 7.89
CA GLN A 136 -6.79 1.30 6.74
C GLN A 136 -6.64 2.81 6.97
N CYS A 137 -7.71 3.50 7.36
CA CYS A 137 -7.67 4.94 7.65
C CYS A 137 -6.67 5.27 8.76
N TYR A 138 -6.61 4.46 9.82
CA TYR A 138 -5.66 4.62 10.91
C TYR A 138 -4.20 4.52 10.44
N VAL A 139 -3.85 3.49 9.65
CA VAL A 139 -2.49 3.34 9.11
C VAL A 139 -2.16 4.47 8.13
N MET A 140 -3.08 4.80 7.23
CA MET A 140 -2.88 5.89 6.26
C MET A 140 -2.75 7.25 6.95
N ASN A 141 -3.49 7.50 8.03
CA ASN A 141 -3.42 8.75 8.79
C ASN A 141 -2.07 8.90 9.47
N ALA A 142 -1.61 7.85 10.17
CA ALA A 142 -0.31 7.86 10.81
C ALA A 142 0.82 8.09 9.78
N THR A 143 0.71 7.44 8.61
CA THR A 143 1.66 7.58 7.51
C THR A 143 1.65 8.99 6.92
N ALA A 144 0.49 9.51 6.57
CA ALA A 144 0.34 10.83 5.96
C ALA A 144 0.79 11.95 6.91
N ALA A 145 0.58 11.79 8.22
CA ALA A 145 0.91 12.81 9.22
C ALA A 145 2.41 13.16 9.25
N TRP A 146 3.30 12.16 9.29
CA TRP A 146 4.75 12.43 9.32
C TRP A 146 5.29 12.81 7.92
N ILE A 147 4.69 12.31 6.84
CA ILE A 147 5.06 12.72 5.48
C ILE A 147 4.75 14.20 5.26
N ALA A 148 3.56 14.67 5.65
CA ALA A 148 3.17 16.07 5.49
C ALA A 148 4.10 17.04 6.23
N GLN A 149 4.61 16.63 7.39
CA GLN A 149 5.58 17.39 8.19
C GLN A 149 7.00 17.37 7.61
N SER A 150 7.31 16.43 6.73
CA SER A 150 8.62 16.32 6.10
C SER A 150 8.80 17.39 5.02
N PRO A 151 10.03 17.86 4.76
CA PRO A 151 10.29 18.77 3.64
C PRO A 151 10.10 18.05 2.30
N VAL A 152 9.85 18.82 1.24
CA VAL A 152 9.94 18.31 -0.13
C VAL A 152 11.38 17.90 -0.43
N ARG A 153 11.60 16.63 -0.78
CA ARG A 153 12.92 16.04 -1.09
C ARG A 153 13.01 15.65 -2.56
N ASP A 154 12.75 16.61 -3.42
CA ASP A 154 12.85 16.45 -4.86
C ASP A 154 13.21 17.76 -5.55
N GLN A 155 14.51 18.01 -5.68
CA GLN A 155 14.99 19.21 -6.35
C GLN A 155 14.58 19.32 -7.83
N VAL A 156 14.19 18.20 -8.48
CA VAL A 156 13.70 18.24 -9.87
C VAL A 156 12.30 18.81 -9.95
N VAL A 157 11.44 18.51 -8.95
CA VAL A 157 10.03 18.93 -8.95
C VAL A 157 9.84 20.24 -8.21
N LEU A 158 10.67 20.54 -7.20
CA LEU A 158 10.52 21.71 -6.34
C LEU A 158 10.30 23.03 -7.11
N PRO A 159 11.05 23.37 -8.18
CA PRO A 159 10.81 24.60 -8.93
C PRO A 159 9.41 24.67 -9.58
N TYR A 160 8.89 23.52 -10.01
CA TYR A 160 7.56 23.39 -10.64
C TYR A 160 6.43 23.49 -9.63
N LEU A 161 6.68 23.08 -8.39
CA LEU A 161 5.75 23.23 -7.28
C LEU A 161 5.72 24.69 -6.81
N GLU A 162 6.89 25.29 -6.55
CA GLU A 162 7.04 26.67 -6.07
C GLU A 162 6.48 27.71 -7.04
N ALA A 163 6.46 27.41 -8.35
CA ALA A 163 5.84 28.27 -9.35
C ALA A 163 4.33 28.48 -9.16
N HIS A 164 3.67 27.71 -8.30
CA HIS A 164 2.26 27.89 -7.91
C HIS A 164 2.06 28.72 -6.64
N ARG A 165 3.13 29.13 -5.93
CA ARG A 165 3.05 29.81 -4.64
C ARG A 165 2.30 31.14 -4.68
N ASP A 166 2.46 31.88 -5.77
CA ASP A 166 1.83 33.19 -5.94
C ASP A 166 0.42 33.11 -6.57
N GLU A 167 0.07 31.94 -7.15
CA GLU A 167 -1.20 31.74 -7.87
C GLU A 167 -2.28 31.10 -7.01
N LEU A 168 -1.87 30.26 -6.06
CA LEU A 168 -2.74 29.62 -5.09
C LEU A 168 -2.79 30.43 -3.79
N ASP A 169 -3.90 30.32 -3.08
CA ASP A 169 -3.94 30.75 -1.69
C ASP A 169 -3.12 29.81 -0.80
N GLU A 170 -2.88 30.22 0.46
CA GLU A 170 -2.05 29.46 1.40
C GLU A 170 -2.52 28.01 1.56
N GLU A 171 -3.85 27.81 1.63
CA GLU A 171 -4.44 26.49 1.75
C GLU A 171 -4.28 25.67 0.47
N GLY A 172 -4.56 26.24 -0.71
CA GLY A 172 -4.38 25.56 -1.99
C GLY A 172 -2.93 25.17 -2.24
N PHE A 173 -1.97 26.05 -1.93
CA PHE A 173 -0.56 25.71 -2.05
C PHE A 173 -0.15 24.61 -1.07
N ARG A 174 -0.60 24.69 0.19
CA ARG A 174 -0.35 23.64 1.20
C ARG A 174 -0.91 22.29 0.75
N GLN A 175 -2.12 22.25 0.21
CA GLN A 175 -2.73 21.02 -0.33
C GLN A 175 -1.92 20.45 -1.49
N LEU A 176 -1.46 21.28 -2.43
CA LEU A 176 -0.64 20.84 -3.56
C LEU A 176 0.73 20.31 -3.11
N GLU A 177 1.38 21.00 -2.18
CA GLU A 177 2.66 20.58 -1.60
C GLU A 177 2.50 19.25 -0.84
N GLU A 178 1.51 19.12 0.04
CA GLU A 178 1.23 17.88 0.77
C GLU A 178 0.90 16.74 -0.19
N ALA A 179 0.05 16.98 -1.20
CA ALA A 179 -0.27 15.98 -2.21
C ALA A 179 0.98 15.49 -2.94
N TYR A 180 1.88 16.39 -3.32
CA TYR A 180 3.14 16.01 -3.94
C TYR A 180 4.01 15.14 -3.00
N LYS A 181 4.16 15.51 -1.73
CA LYS A 181 4.93 14.72 -0.74
C LYS A 181 4.37 13.29 -0.60
N LEU A 182 3.05 13.16 -0.50
CA LEU A 182 2.37 11.86 -0.39
C LEU A 182 2.53 11.01 -1.65
N PHE A 183 2.40 11.63 -2.82
CA PHE A 183 2.62 10.99 -4.10
C PHE A 183 4.06 10.50 -4.23
N ASP A 184 5.05 11.35 -3.95
CA ASP A 184 6.47 10.99 -4.00
C ASP A 184 6.79 9.81 -3.07
N TRP A 185 6.33 9.88 -1.81
CA TRP A 185 6.52 8.80 -0.85
C TRP A 185 5.94 7.48 -1.37
N THR A 186 4.74 7.50 -1.94
CA THR A 186 4.09 6.30 -2.49
C THR A 186 4.90 5.72 -3.64
N MET A 187 5.39 6.57 -4.55
CA MET A 187 6.19 6.12 -5.69
C MET A 187 7.54 5.55 -5.27
N ARG A 188 8.13 5.98 -4.15
CA ARG A 188 9.38 5.37 -3.64
C ARG A 188 9.12 4.05 -2.92
N ASN A 189 8.07 3.99 -2.10
CA ASN A 189 7.84 2.87 -1.17
C ASN A 189 7.03 1.71 -1.77
N VAL A 190 6.19 1.95 -2.78
CA VAL A 190 5.43 0.89 -3.45
C VAL A 190 6.11 0.56 -4.78
N ARG A 191 6.62 -0.66 -4.96
CA ARG A 191 7.22 -1.13 -6.22
C ARG A 191 6.15 -1.36 -7.29
N LEU A 192 6.44 -1.00 -8.54
CA LEU A 192 5.52 -1.20 -9.66
C LEU A 192 5.60 -2.66 -10.10
N LYS A 193 4.48 -3.38 -10.00
CA LYS A 193 4.33 -4.70 -10.58
C LYS A 193 4.19 -4.57 -12.10
N VAL A 194 4.91 -5.41 -12.85
CA VAL A 194 4.70 -5.55 -14.30
C VAL A 194 3.32 -6.16 -14.51
N MET A 195 2.49 -5.52 -15.32
CA MET A 195 1.19 -6.03 -15.75
C MET A 195 1.28 -6.39 -17.23
N ASP A 196 0.62 -7.46 -17.65
CA ASP A 196 0.45 -7.74 -19.08
C ASP A 196 -0.31 -6.58 -19.73
N SER A 197 0.17 -6.13 -20.88
CA SER A 197 -0.19 -4.86 -21.52
C SER A 197 -1.66 -4.74 -21.95
N SER A 198 -2.47 -5.79 -21.84
CA SER A 198 -3.89 -5.83 -22.22
C SER A 198 -4.85 -5.35 -21.14
N VAL A 199 -4.39 -5.03 -19.92
CA VAL A 199 -5.26 -4.75 -18.75
C VAL A 199 -5.47 -3.24 -18.49
N SER A 200 -5.22 -2.36 -19.46
CA SER A 200 -5.48 -0.92 -19.29
C SER A 200 -6.96 -0.53 -19.33
N ASP A 201 -7.80 -1.44 -19.81
CA ASP A 201 -9.23 -1.21 -19.91
C ASP A 201 -9.86 -1.48 -18.55
N LEU A 202 -10.51 -0.45 -17.99
CA LEU A 202 -11.37 -0.58 -16.82
C LEU A 202 -12.38 -1.68 -17.12
N SER A 203 -12.25 -2.83 -16.46
CA SER A 203 -13.04 -4.04 -16.74
C SER A 203 -14.50 -3.68 -16.96
N THR A 204 -14.99 -3.86 -18.18
CA THR A 204 -16.38 -3.59 -18.56
C THR A 204 -17.37 -4.59 -17.94
N ASN A 205 -16.89 -5.52 -17.11
CA ASN A 205 -17.74 -6.40 -16.33
C ASN A 205 -17.10 -6.78 -14.97
N PRO A 206 -17.57 -6.20 -13.84
CA PRO A 206 -17.04 -6.46 -12.50
C PRO A 206 -17.32 -7.89 -11.96
N ARG A 207 -18.10 -8.72 -12.66
CA ARG A 207 -18.69 -9.95 -12.09
C ARG A 207 -17.82 -11.20 -12.08
N THR A 208 -16.64 -11.18 -12.69
CA THR A 208 -15.76 -12.35 -12.74
C THR A 208 -14.35 -11.96 -12.35
N LEU A 209 -14.05 -12.05 -11.05
CA LEU A 209 -12.70 -12.37 -10.62
C LEU A 209 -12.42 -13.78 -11.14
N SER A 210 -11.54 -13.92 -12.15
CA SER A 210 -11.06 -15.25 -12.47
C SER A 210 -10.10 -15.67 -11.35
N GLU A 211 -9.98 -16.96 -11.08
CA GLU A 211 -9.05 -17.49 -10.05
C GLU A 211 -7.58 -17.05 -10.28
N ASN A 212 -7.27 -16.50 -11.47
CA ASN A 212 -5.98 -15.98 -11.89
C ASN A 212 -6.03 -14.51 -12.37
N SER A 213 -7.12 -13.76 -12.17
CA SER A 213 -7.22 -12.41 -12.73
C SER A 213 -6.47 -11.42 -11.86
N ASP A 214 -5.29 -11.04 -12.33
CA ASP A 214 -4.62 -9.78 -12.01
C ASP A 214 -5.52 -8.60 -12.48
N THR A 215 -6.67 -8.41 -11.83
CA THR A 215 -7.57 -7.29 -12.10
C THR A 215 -6.92 -6.04 -11.55
N LEU A 216 -6.70 -5.07 -12.44
CA LEU A 216 -6.04 -3.82 -12.13
C LEU A 216 -6.68 -3.13 -10.91
N GLY A 217 -5.87 -2.79 -9.91
CA GLY A 217 -6.32 -2.08 -8.71
C GLY A 217 -6.96 -2.93 -7.63
N CYS A 218 -7.11 -4.24 -7.85
CA CYS A 218 -7.94 -5.10 -7.00
C CYS A 218 -7.18 -6.18 -6.22
N SER A 219 -5.86 -6.34 -6.42
CA SER A 219 -5.11 -7.41 -5.74
C SER A 219 -5.00 -7.13 -4.24
N TYR A 220 -4.81 -5.86 -3.88
CA TYR A 220 -4.57 -5.42 -2.50
C TYR A 220 -5.42 -4.19 -2.12
N LEU A 221 -5.77 -4.12 -0.83
CA LEU A 221 -6.29 -2.87 -0.23
C LEU A 221 -5.14 -1.85 -0.09
N PRO A 222 -5.42 -0.53 -0.08
CA PRO A 222 -4.40 0.51 0.08
C PRO A 222 -3.37 0.24 1.19
N PHE A 223 -3.80 -0.14 2.40
CA PHE A 223 -2.83 -0.42 3.46
C PHE A 223 -1.99 -1.68 3.20
N GLU A 224 -2.54 -2.68 2.51
CA GLU A 224 -1.82 -3.91 2.14
C GLU A 224 -0.79 -3.60 1.04
N THR A 225 -1.15 -2.79 0.05
CA THR A 225 -0.24 -2.31 -0.99
C THR A 225 0.96 -1.57 -0.38
N ALA A 226 0.71 -0.68 0.58
CA ALA A 226 1.76 0.01 1.32
C ALA A 226 2.62 -0.99 2.11
N ALA A 227 2.00 -1.87 2.90
CA ALA A 227 2.69 -2.83 3.74
C ALA A 227 3.52 -3.87 2.96
N TYR A 228 3.06 -4.27 1.77
CA TYR A 228 3.75 -5.24 0.92
C TYR A 228 4.80 -4.61 0.00
N CYS A 229 4.87 -3.27 -0.01
CA CYS A 229 5.77 -2.47 -0.82
C CYS A 229 5.67 -2.79 -2.32
N GLU A 230 4.49 -3.16 -2.80
CA GLU A 230 4.28 -3.62 -4.16
C GLU A 230 2.81 -3.52 -4.58
N GLY A 231 2.59 -3.02 -5.80
CA GLY A 231 1.29 -3.03 -6.44
C GLY A 231 1.40 -2.60 -7.90
N ASP A 232 0.31 -2.75 -8.64
CA ASP A 232 0.18 -2.13 -9.96
C ASP A 232 0.06 -0.60 -9.87
N PHE A 233 -0.06 0.07 -11.02
CA PHE A 233 -0.11 1.55 -11.03
C PHE A 233 -1.41 2.11 -10.44
N VAL A 234 -2.51 1.34 -10.49
CA VAL A 234 -3.76 1.72 -9.84
C VAL A 234 -3.64 1.55 -8.34
N GLU A 235 -3.15 0.41 -7.85
CA GLU A 235 -2.97 0.17 -6.42
C GLU A 235 -2.08 1.24 -5.78
N ARG A 236 -1.01 1.65 -6.46
CA ARG A 236 -0.20 2.82 -6.06
C ARG A 236 -1.00 4.10 -5.98
N GLY A 237 -1.78 4.41 -7.02
CA GLY A 237 -2.60 5.61 -7.00
C GLY A 237 -3.69 5.57 -5.91
N ARG A 238 -4.22 4.39 -5.59
CA ARG A 238 -5.16 4.18 -4.46
C ARG A 238 -4.48 4.41 -3.11
N VAL A 239 -3.22 4.01 -2.93
CA VAL A 239 -2.42 4.38 -1.73
C VAL A 239 -2.28 5.90 -1.65
N PHE A 240 -1.89 6.56 -2.74
CA PHE A 240 -1.76 8.01 -2.78
C PHE A 240 -3.08 8.71 -2.42
N ASN A 241 -4.20 8.31 -3.01
CA ASN A 241 -5.52 8.85 -2.70
C ASN A 241 -5.91 8.60 -1.24
N ALA A 242 -5.68 7.40 -0.69
CA ALA A 242 -6.00 7.09 0.70
C ALA A 242 -5.18 7.95 1.69
N LEU A 243 -3.92 8.23 1.38
CA LEU A 243 -3.08 9.16 2.14
C LEU A 243 -3.58 10.62 2.00
N ALA A 244 -3.91 11.05 0.78
CA ALA A 244 -4.40 12.40 0.50
C ALA A 244 -5.73 12.68 1.23
N ALA A 245 -6.63 11.69 1.27
CA ALA A 245 -7.89 11.78 2.00
C ALA A 245 -7.69 12.06 3.50
N GLN A 246 -6.68 11.47 4.14
CA GLN A 246 -6.37 11.75 5.56
C GLN A 246 -5.83 13.16 5.80
N ARG A 247 -5.42 13.86 4.74
CA ARG A 247 -5.01 15.28 4.78
C ARG A 247 -6.14 16.23 4.35
N GLY A 248 -7.34 15.72 4.10
CA GLY A 248 -8.47 16.50 3.59
C GLY A 248 -8.31 16.91 2.12
N ILE A 249 -7.43 16.24 1.38
CA ILE A 249 -7.16 16.55 -0.03
C ILE A 249 -8.03 15.63 -0.89
N GLN A 250 -8.95 16.21 -1.65
CA GLN A 250 -9.80 15.45 -2.56
C GLN A 250 -9.04 15.11 -3.85
N THR A 251 -9.12 13.85 -4.26
CA THR A 251 -8.51 13.37 -5.51
C THR A 251 -9.49 12.60 -6.37
N TYR A 252 -9.24 12.53 -7.67
CA TYR A 252 -10.06 11.82 -8.64
C TYR A 252 -9.17 11.04 -9.59
N TRP A 253 -9.53 9.80 -9.87
CA TRP A 253 -8.95 9.08 -11.00
C TRP A 253 -9.53 9.65 -12.30
N VAL A 254 -8.65 10.02 -13.22
CA VAL A 254 -9.02 10.56 -14.53
C VAL A 254 -9.03 9.43 -15.55
N ALA A 255 -10.20 9.20 -16.15
CA ALA A 255 -10.34 8.36 -17.33
C ALA A 255 -10.66 9.21 -18.56
N VAL A 256 -10.05 8.84 -19.69
CA VAL A 256 -10.12 9.57 -20.95
C VAL A 256 -10.72 8.68 -22.04
N GLY A 257 -11.38 9.28 -23.03
CA GLY A 257 -12.16 8.54 -24.04
C GLY A 257 -13.34 7.77 -23.44
N ALA A 258 -13.90 8.27 -22.33
CA ALA A 258 -14.95 7.61 -21.54
C ALA A 258 -16.36 7.86 -22.14
N ASN A 259 -16.62 7.31 -23.32
CA ASN A 259 -17.93 7.39 -23.98
C ASN A 259 -18.71 6.09 -23.79
N GLU A 260 -19.91 6.16 -23.19
CA GLU A 260 -20.75 4.98 -22.99
C GLU A 260 -20.93 4.18 -24.29
N PRO A 261 -20.78 2.84 -24.25
CA PRO A 261 -20.61 1.98 -23.07
C PRO A 261 -19.17 1.84 -22.55
N SER A 262 -18.18 2.54 -23.13
CA SER A 262 -16.78 2.52 -22.69
C SER A 262 -16.59 3.23 -21.35
N SER A 263 -15.85 2.58 -20.46
CA SER A 263 -15.33 3.13 -19.21
C SER A 263 -14.15 4.08 -19.44
N GLY A 264 -13.58 4.09 -20.66
CA GLY A 264 -12.39 4.87 -21.01
C GLY A 264 -11.09 4.22 -20.53
N LYS A 265 -9.97 4.89 -20.83
CA LYS A 265 -8.63 4.49 -20.38
C LYS A 265 -8.26 5.28 -19.12
N LEU A 266 -7.82 4.60 -18.07
CA LEU A 266 -7.25 5.29 -16.90
C LEU A 266 -5.95 5.98 -17.30
N TRP A 267 -5.80 7.21 -16.83
CA TRP A 267 -4.65 8.04 -17.13
C TRP A 267 -3.89 8.44 -15.87
N ALA A 268 -4.46 9.36 -15.10
CA ALA A 268 -3.78 10.08 -14.04
C ALA A 268 -4.71 10.25 -12.83
N ILE A 269 -4.15 10.78 -11.74
CA ILE A 269 -4.91 11.27 -10.59
C ILE A 269 -4.92 12.79 -10.64
N ALA A 270 -6.12 13.36 -10.60
CA ALA A 270 -6.36 14.78 -10.44
C ALA A 270 -6.49 15.11 -8.95
N VAL A 271 -5.72 16.08 -8.48
CA VAL A 271 -5.71 16.58 -7.10
C VAL A 271 -6.39 17.94 -7.05
N ALA A 272 -7.45 18.07 -6.26
CA ALA A 272 -8.09 19.35 -6.02
C ALA A 272 -7.23 20.21 -5.08
N ALA A 273 -6.78 21.36 -5.57
CA ALA A 273 -6.08 22.37 -4.77
C ALA A 273 -6.42 23.77 -5.29
N GLY A 274 -6.92 24.63 -4.40
CA GLY A 274 -7.50 25.91 -4.79
C GLY A 274 -8.66 25.74 -5.78
N LYS A 275 -8.55 26.36 -6.96
CA LYS A 275 -9.55 26.29 -8.04
C LYS A 275 -9.16 25.37 -9.19
N ASN A 276 -8.22 24.45 -8.97
CA ASN A 276 -7.64 23.64 -10.02
C ASN A 276 -7.59 22.16 -9.66
N LEU A 277 -7.55 21.33 -10.70
CA LEU A 277 -7.29 19.89 -10.63
C LEU A 277 -5.88 19.60 -11.17
N PHE A 278 -4.89 19.38 -10.30
CA PHE A 278 -3.50 19.12 -10.67
C PHE A 278 -3.23 17.65 -11.00
N LEU A 279 -2.42 17.37 -12.01
CA LEU A 279 -2.29 16.02 -12.57
C LEU A 279 -1.02 15.29 -12.09
N PHE A 280 -1.22 14.08 -11.59
CA PHE A 280 -0.18 13.15 -11.15
C PHE A 280 -0.34 11.81 -11.84
N GLU A 281 0.73 11.23 -12.42
CA GLU A 281 0.63 9.97 -13.16
C GLU A 281 1.31 8.80 -12.42
N PRO A 282 0.56 7.94 -11.71
CA PRO A 282 1.13 6.86 -10.90
C PRO A 282 1.92 5.81 -11.69
N LYS A 283 1.59 5.63 -12.98
CA LYS A 283 2.27 4.70 -13.88
C LYS A 283 3.70 5.15 -14.16
N LEU A 284 3.90 6.44 -14.39
CA LEU A 284 5.23 7.04 -14.56
C LEU A 284 5.89 7.39 -13.23
N GLY A 285 5.10 7.54 -12.16
CA GLY A 285 5.57 7.99 -10.85
C GLY A 285 6.07 9.43 -10.86
N PHE A 286 5.42 10.28 -11.67
CA PHE A 286 5.82 11.66 -11.89
C PHE A 286 4.59 12.57 -12.03
N PRO A 287 4.62 13.82 -11.53
CA PRO A 287 3.59 14.80 -11.86
C PRO A 287 3.59 15.12 -13.36
N VAL A 288 2.44 15.46 -13.91
CA VAL A 288 2.38 15.94 -15.29
C VAL A 288 2.79 17.41 -15.28
N PHE A 289 3.77 17.78 -16.09
CA PHE A 289 4.25 19.16 -16.18
C PHE A 289 3.75 19.83 -17.44
N ASP A 290 3.52 21.14 -17.32
CA ASP A 290 3.34 21.97 -18.49
C ASP A 290 4.70 22.13 -19.21
N PRO A 291 4.79 21.92 -20.53
CA PRO A 291 6.04 22.10 -21.26
C PRO A 291 6.36 23.56 -21.58
N ASP A 292 5.37 24.44 -21.47
CA ASP A 292 5.41 25.86 -21.80
C ASP A 292 5.52 26.73 -20.55
N GLU A 293 5.02 26.22 -19.42
CA GLU A 293 5.17 26.83 -18.10
C GLU A 293 6.04 25.96 -17.18
N THR A 294 6.85 26.54 -16.30
CA THR A 294 7.61 25.76 -15.30
C THR A 294 6.69 25.40 -14.13
N LYS A 295 5.63 24.62 -14.40
CA LYS A 295 4.56 24.31 -13.45
C LYS A 295 4.05 22.87 -13.58
N ILE A 296 3.46 22.38 -12.50
CA ILE A 296 2.60 21.18 -12.55
C ILE A 296 1.34 21.54 -13.36
N ALA A 297 1.03 20.72 -14.36
CA ALA A 297 -0.12 20.90 -15.24
C ALA A 297 -1.44 20.61 -14.51
N THR A 298 -2.47 21.37 -14.86
CA THR A 298 -3.85 21.12 -14.45
C THR A 298 -4.61 20.32 -15.52
N LEU A 299 -5.76 19.75 -15.15
CA LEU A 299 -6.66 19.07 -16.08
C LEU A 299 -7.08 20.00 -17.23
N ASN A 300 -7.49 21.23 -16.89
CA ASN A 300 -7.88 22.24 -17.88
C ASN A 300 -6.71 22.60 -18.80
N ALA A 301 -5.50 22.81 -18.25
CA ALA A 301 -4.32 23.07 -19.06
C ALA A 301 -4.03 21.91 -20.03
N ALA A 302 -4.18 20.65 -19.58
CA ALA A 302 -4.00 19.49 -20.45
C ALA A 302 -5.03 19.40 -21.59
N GLN A 303 -6.29 19.81 -21.34
CA GLN A 303 -7.33 19.89 -22.37
C GLN A 303 -7.02 20.98 -23.40
N ASP A 304 -6.53 22.14 -22.94
CA ASP A 304 -6.28 23.31 -23.78
C ASP A 304 -4.93 23.27 -24.52
N ASN A 305 -3.93 22.61 -23.96
CA ASN A 305 -2.56 22.53 -24.50
C ASN A 305 -2.18 21.10 -24.91
N PRO A 306 -2.34 20.72 -26.20
CA PRO A 306 -1.92 19.41 -26.72
C PRO A 306 -0.44 19.08 -26.51
N ARG A 307 0.42 20.07 -26.24
CA ARG A 307 1.85 19.85 -26.03
C ARG A 307 2.13 19.13 -24.71
N ILE A 308 1.25 19.23 -23.71
CA ILE A 308 1.38 18.52 -22.43
C ILE A 308 1.47 17.02 -22.68
N LEU A 309 0.46 16.42 -23.33
CA LEU A 309 0.48 15.00 -23.66
C LEU A 309 1.58 14.62 -24.66
N ARG A 310 1.88 15.48 -25.65
CA ARG A 310 2.99 15.21 -26.59
C ARG A 310 4.34 15.16 -25.89
N ARG A 311 4.55 15.94 -24.81
CA ARG A 311 5.77 15.86 -24.01
C ARG A 311 5.86 14.57 -23.20
N MET A 312 4.76 13.86 -22.99
CA MET A 312 4.77 12.55 -22.34
C MET A 312 5.28 11.43 -23.26
N ALA A 313 5.48 11.71 -24.55
CA ALA A 313 6.22 10.82 -25.46
C ALA A 313 7.74 10.98 -25.31
N LEU A 314 8.47 9.88 -25.51
CA LEU A 314 9.94 9.83 -25.47
C LEU A 314 10.45 9.08 -26.71
N PRO A 315 11.71 9.30 -27.15
CA PRO A 315 12.29 8.48 -28.21
C PRO A 315 12.20 6.98 -27.88
N GLY A 316 11.57 6.18 -28.75
CA GLY A 316 11.35 4.74 -28.50
C GLY A 316 10.21 4.41 -27.53
N PHE A 317 9.42 5.40 -27.11
CA PHE A 317 8.21 5.19 -26.31
C PHE A 317 7.09 6.13 -26.77
N GLU A 318 6.05 5.54 -27.35
CA GLU A 318 4.84 6.27 -27.72
C GLU A 318 3.90 6.36 -26.52
N TYR A 319 3.50 7.59 -26.20
CA TYR A 319 2.51 7.81 -25.16
C TYR A 319 1.13 7.40 -25.66
N ALA A 320 0.42 6.58 -24.89
CA ALA A 320 -0.81 5.93 -25.34
C ALA A 320 -2.02 6.86 -25.49
N LEU A 321 -1.88 8.13 -25.07
CA LEU A 321 -2.94 9.14 -25.07
C LEU A 321 -2.56 10.31 -25.97
N SER A 322 -3.58 10.86 -26.60
CA SER A 322 -3.52 12.05 -27.44
C SER A 322 -4.45 13.14 -26.88
N SER A 323 -4.27 14.39 -27.32
CA SER A 323 -5.16 15.48 -26.94
C SER A 323 -6.61 15.26 -27.38
N ALA A 324 -6.85 14.41 -28.38
CA ALA A 324 -8.20 14.06 -28.80
C ALA A 324 -8.94 13.20 -27.75
N ASP A 325 -8.21 12.41 -26.95
CA ASP A 325 -8.78 11.54 -25.92
C ASP A 325 -9.30 12.34 -24.71
N LEU A 326 -8.81 13.57 -24.51
CA LEU A 326 -9.19 14.47 -23.42
C LEU A 326 -10.53 15.20 -23.62
N LYS A 327 -11.25 14.92 -24.71
CA LYS A 327 -12.58 15.48 -24.95
C LYS A 327 -13.64 14.86 -24.04
N ASP A 328 -13.50 13.57 -23.74
CA ASP A 328 -14.48 12.80 -22.98
C ASP A 328 -13.84 12.33 -21.68
N ILE A 329 -13.94 13.18 -20.65
CA ILE A 329 -13.34 12.95 -19.35
C ILE A 329 -14.37 12.43 -18.36
N ARG A 330 -13.97 11.37 -17.64
CA ARG A 330 -14.69 10.88 -16.46
C ARG A 330 -13.76 10.92 -15.26
N LEU A 331 -14.24 11.52 -14.19
CA LEU A 331 -13.60 11.59 -12.88
C LEU A 331 -14.20 10.51 -11.97
N TYR A 332 -13.35 9.63 -11.48
CA TYR A 332 -13.73 8.54 -10.60
C TYR A 332 -13.37 8.87 -9.15
N VAL A 333 -14.38 8.83 -8.27
CA VAL A 333 -14.18 8.92 -6.82
C VAL A 333 -13.77 7.55 -6.32
N ASP A 334 -12.52 7.43 -5.88
CA ASP A 334 -11.96 6.21 -5.30
C ASP A 334 -12.17 6.22 -3.79
N ALA A 335 -13.23 5.54 -3.33
CA ALA A 335 -13.60 5.43 -1.92
C ALA A 335 -14.31 4.10 -1.66
N GLU A 336 -14.07 3.50 -0.50
CA GLU A 336 -14.79 2.32 -0.04
C GLU A 336 -16.29 2.65 0.14
N PRO A 337 -17.22 1.76 -0.24
CA PRO A 337 -18.66 2.05 -0.15
C PRO A 337 -19.15 2.42 1.26
N CYS A 338 -18.48 1.92 2.31
CA CYS A 338 -18.83 2.24 3.69
C CYS A 338 -18.40 3.65 4.15
N ALA A 339 -17.52 4.33 3.42
CA ALA A 339 -17.01 5.65 3.77
C ALA A 339 -18.11 6.72 3.78
N ASP A 340 -19.10 6.61 2.90
CA ASP A 340 -20.29 7.44 2.90
C ASP A 340 -21.42 6.75 3.70
N SER A 341 -21.27 6.72 5.03
CA SER A 341 -22.30 6.14 5.90
C SER A 341 -22.49 6.91 7.20
N ALA A 342 -23.71 6.82 7.75
CA ALA A 342 -24.07 7.49 8.99
C ALA A 342 -23.16 7.10 10.17
N ARG A 343 -22.76 5.82 10.23
CA ARG A 343 -21.90 5.30 11.30
C ARG A 343 -20.47 5.82 11.20
N MET A 344 -19.91 5.97 10.00
CA MET A 344 -18.57 6.56 9.82
C MET A 344 -18.57 8.04 10.15
N LYS A 345 -19.59 8.78 9.70
CA LYS A 345 -19.76 10.21 10.03
C LYS A 345 -19.90 10.45 11.53
N LEU A 346 -20.71 9.62 12.19
CA LEU A 346 -20.87 9.68 13.64
C LEU A 346 -19.56 9.35 14.36
N LEU A 347 -18.87 8.26 13.99
CA LEU A 347 -17.62 7.85 14.60
C LEU A 347 -16.55 8.95 14.48
N GLU A 348 -16.32 9.47 13.27
CA GLU A 348 -15.37 10.56 13.02
C GLU A 348 -15.61 11.76 13.93
N SER A 349 -16.88 12.18 14.09
CA SER A 349 -17.25 13.33 14.93
C SER A 349 -16.96 13.13 16.43
N LYS A 350 -16.74 11.90 16.87
CA LYS A 350 -16.52 11.53 18.29
C LYS A 350 -15.08 11.12 18.59
N LEU A 351 -14.21 11.01 17.59
CA LEU A 351 -12.79 10.73 17.80
C LEU A 351 -12.09 11.90 18.53
N LEU A 352 -11.28 11.55 19.53
CA LEU A 352 -10.50 12.53 20.29
C LEU A 352 -9.29 13.01 19.50
N THR A 353 -8.68 14.13 19.89
CA THR A 353 -7.57 14.77 19.14
C THR A 353 -6.43 13.83 18.78
N GLY A 354 -6.05 12.89 19.65
CA GLY A 354 -4.99 11.90 19.39
C GLY A 354 -5.41 10.72 18.49
N GLU A 355 -6.71 10.57 18.22
CA GLU A 355 -7.30 9.49 17.44
C GLU A 355 -7.95 10.03 16.15
N ARG A 356 -7.88 11.34 15.90
CA ARG A 356 -8.50 11.98 14.73
C ARG A 356 -7.92 11.41 13.45
N MET A 357 -8.82 10.88 12.63
CA MET A 357 -8.57 10.41 11.28
C MET A 357 -9.83 10.66 10.46
N VAL A 358 -9.70 10.77 9.14
CA VAL A 358 -10.82 10.91 8.23
C VAL A 358 -11.41 9.52 7.98
N LEU A 359 -12.66 9.32 8.36
CA LEU A 359 -13.42 8.10 8.12
C LEU A 359 -14.58 8.35 7.14
N TYR A 360 -15.22 9.51 7.26
CA TYR A 360 -16.39 9.85 6.46
C TYR A 360 -16.00 10.60 5.19
N ARG A 361 -16.60 10.21 4.07
CA ARG A 361 -16.43 10.90 2.79
C ARG A 361 -17.79 11.06 2.13
N SER A 362 -18.24 12.30 1.96
CA SER A 362 -19.48 12.62 1.25
C SER A 362 -19.25 12.49 -0.26
N PHE A 363 -19.97 11.59 -0.92
CA PHE A 363 -19.90 11.46 -2.38
C PHE A 363 -20.58 12.62 -3.10
N ASP A 364 -21.58 13.23 -2.47
CA ASP A 364 -22.25 14.43 -2.99
C ASP A 364 -21.29 15.62 -2.99
N ASP A 365 -20.55 15.84 -1.88
CA ASP A 365 -19.57 16.94 -1.78
C ASP A 365 -18.44 16.75 -2.81
N ALA A 366 -17.95 15.51 -2.98
CA ALA A 366 -16.95 15.20 -3.99
C ALA A 366 -17.48 15.43 -5.42
N THR A 367 -18.74 15.12 -5.67
CA THR A 367 -19.38 15.36 -6.98
C THR A 367 -19.59 16.85 -7.25
N GLN A 368 -20.02 17.59 -6.23
CA GLN A 368 -20.18 19.03 -6.30
C GLN A 368 -18.83 19.72 -6.60
N LEU A 369 -17.79 19.41 -5.82
CA LEU A 369 -16.47 19.99 -6.02
C LEU A 369 -15.92 19.70 -7.43
N ALA A 370 -16.06 18.47 -7.91
CA ALA A 370 -15.65 18.13 -9.27
C ALA A 370 -16.43 18.91 -10.34
N SER A 371 -17.73 19.13 -10.14
CA SER A 371 -18.56 19.92 -11.06
C SER A 371 -18.17 21.41 -11.07
N GLU A 372 -17.68 21.94 -9.95
CA GLU A 372 -17.16 23.30 -9.84
C GLU A 372 -15.80 23.46 -10.54
N LEU A 373 -14.91 22.47 -10.39
CA LEU A 373 -13.54 22.52 -10.90
C LEU A 373 -13.38 22.06 -12.36
N ALA A 374 -14.23 21.15 -12.81
CA ALA A 374 -14.24 20.59 -14.17
C ALA A 374 -15.68 20.35 -14.67
N PRO A 375 -16.43 21.42 -15.02
CA PRO A 375 -17.86 21.34 -15.37
C PRO A 375 -18.21 20.40 -16.51
N ASP A 376 -17.28 20.18 -17.45
CA ASP A 376 -17.49 19.31 -18.61
C ASP A 376 -17.20 17.82 -18.33
N SER A 377 -16.73 17.49 -17.12
CA SER A 377 -16.39 16.12 -16.74
C SER A 377 -17.56 15.40 -16.10
N LYS A 378 -17.74 14.11 -16.42
CA LYS A 378 -18.67 13.24 -15.68
C LYS A 378 -18.02 12.74 -14.41
N VAL A 379 -18.76 12.69 -13.30
CA VAL A 379 -18.26 12.21 -12.01
C VAL A 379 -19.00 10.94 -11.62
N GLN A 380 -18.27 9.93 -11.13
CA GLN A 380 -18.88 8.66 -10.70
C GLN A 380 -18.08 8.04 -9.55
N LEU A 381 -18.78 7.35 -8.64
CA LEU A 381 -18.14 6.45 -7.69
C LEU A 381 -17.47 5.28 -8.41
N TRP A 382 -16.21 5.00 -8.07
CA TRP A 382 -15.46 3.92 -8.70
C TRP A 382 -15.79 2.56 -8.09
N ASN A 383 -15.87 1.52 -8.91
CA ASN A 383 -16.16 0.16 -8.47
C ASN A 383 -14.92 -0.60 -7.95
N VAL A 384 -13.70 -0.15 -8.26
CA VAL A 384 -12.46 -0.86 -7.90
C VAL A 384 -12.30 -1.06 -6.39
N PRO A 385 -12.61 -0.09 -5.50
CA PRO A 385 -12.61 -0.33 -4.05
C PRO A 385 -13.48 -1.50 -3.61
N LEU A 386 -14.71 -1.59 -4.15
CA LEU A 386 -15.61 -2.69 -3.86
C LEU A 386 -15.03 -4.02 -4.38
N LEU A 387 -14.51 -4.03 -5.61
CA LEU A 387 -13.88 -5.23 -6.19
C LEU A 387 -12.67 -5.71 -5.39
N ALA A 388 -11.85 -4.79 -4.86
CA ALA A 388 -10.72 -5.13 -4.00
C ALA A 388 -11.19 -5.78 -2.68
N GLN A 389 -12.30 -5.33 -2.09
CA GLN A 389 -12.90 -5.97 -0.90
C GLN A 389 -13.45 -7.37 -1.22
N ILE A 390 -14.10 -7.55 -2.37
CA ILE A 390 -14.57 -8.86 -2.83
C ILE A 390 -13.38 -9.81 -3.06
N HIS A 391 -12.32 -9.34 -3.73
CA HIS A 391 -11.11 -10.12 -3.93
C HIS A 391 -10.43 -10.50 -2.61
N ALA A 392 -10.32 -9.56 -1.67
CA ALA A 392 -9.79 -9.83 -0.35
C ALA A 392 -10.66 -10.82 0.45
N THR A 393 -11.98 -10.84 0.26
CA THR A 393 -12.87 -11.89 0.81
C THR A 393 -12.49 -13.26 0.25
N ALA A 394 -12.43 -13.37 -1.09
CA ALA A 394 -12.11 -14.62 -1.77
C ALA A 394 -10.72 -15.15 -1.39
N LEU A 395 -9.73 -14.25 -1.25
CA LEU A 395 -8.40 -14.58 -0.78
C LEU A 395 -8.40 -15.12 0.65
N ARG A 396 -9.13 -14.48 1.58
CA ARG A 396 -9.23 -14.98 2.97
C ARG A 396 -9.86 -16.37 3.02
N ASP A 397 -10.90 -16.61 2.23
CA ASP A 397 -11.54 -17.93 2.15
C ASP A 397 -10.61 -18.97 1.52
N MET A 398 -9.86 -18.60 0.48
CA MET A 398 -8.82 -19.45 -0.11
C MET A 398 -7.75 -19.82 0.92
N LEU A 399 -7.26 -18.86 1.71
CA LEU A 399 -6.24 -19.06 2.74
C LEU A 399 -6.72 -19.90 3.94
N ARG A 400 -8.03 -20.04 4.15
CA ARG A 400 -8.59 -20.98 5.13
C ARG A 400 -8.51 -22.44 4.67
N THR A 401 -8.33 -22.66 3.37
CA THR A 401 -8.19 -23.99 2.79
C THR A 401 -6.71 -24.34 2.59
N VAL A 402 -6.37 -25.63 2.71
CA VAL A 402 -5.01 -26.11 2.46
C VAL A 402 -4.93 -26.59 1.01
N ASN A 403 -4.61 -25.68 0.09
CA ASN A 403 -4.43 -25.98 -1.33
C ASN A 403 -3.12 -25.36 -1.87
N GLU A 404 -2.77 -25.70 -3.12
CA GLU A 404 -1.53 -25.22 -3.75
C GLU A 404 -1.50 -23.69 -3.90
N SER A 405 -2.64 -23.07 -4.24
CA SER A 405 -2.77 -21.61 -4.35
C SER A 405 -2.50 -20.89 -3.02
N ALA A 406 -3.02 -21.41 -1.91
CA ALA A 406 -2.77 -20.88 -0.58
C ALA A 406 -1.30 -21.01 -0.19
N GLN A 407 -0.67 -22.14 -0.51
CA GLN A 407 0.76 -22.35 -0.26
C GLN A 407 1.63 -21.42 -1.11
N ASP A 408 1.29 -21.22 -2.38
CA ASP A 408 2.01 -20.31 -3.27
C ASP A 408 1.87 -18.85 -2.80
N TYR A 409 0.66 -18.43 -2.42
CA TYR A 409 0.42 -17.10 -1.84
C TYR A 409 1.25 -16.90 -0.57
N MET A 410 1.21 -17.84 0.38
CA MET A 410 1.99 -17.77 1.61
C MET A 410 3.50 -17.78 1.33
N ARG A 411 3.99 -18.56 0.37
CA ARG A 411 5.41 -18.54 -0.03
C ARG A 411 5.82 -17.14 -0.52
N LYS A 412 4.95 -16.47 -1.27
CA LYS A 412 5.20 -15.14 -1.82
C LYS A 412 4.99 -14.01 -0.82
N ARG A 413 4.12 -14.16 0.18
CA ARG A 413 3.66 -13.03 1.04
C ARG A 413 3.81 -13.23 2.55
N SER A 414 4.14 -14.43 3.02
CA SER A 414 4.25 -14.75 4.46
C SER A 414 5.16 -13.80 5.24
N ILE A 415 6.19 -13.24 4.61
CA ILE A 415 7.09 -12.28 5.25
C ILE A 415 6.38 -11.02 5.75
N TRP A 416 5.33 -10.57 5.07
CA TRP A 416 4.55 -9.41 5.48
C TRP A 416 3.36 -9.78 6.33
N MET A 417 2.87 -11.01 6.17
CA MET A 417 1.70 -11.49 6.89
C MET A 417 2.06 -11.94 8.30
N THR A 418 3.25 -12.50 8.52
CA THR A 418 3.70 -13.02 9.82
C THR A 418 4.44 -11.97 10.65
N PRO A 419 4.41 -12.03 12.00
CA PRO A 419 5.12 -11.10 12.86
C PRO A 419 6.57 -11.54 12.87
N ASN A 420 7.42 -10.69 12.31
CA ASN A 420 8.85 -10.86 12.27
C ASN A 420 9.47 -9.45 12.28
N PRO A 421 10.78 -9.30 12.52
CA PRO A 421 11.36 -7.97 12.67
C PRO A 421 11.13 -7.06 11.46
N ILE A 422 11.13 -7.59 10.23
CA ILE A 422 10.88 -6.75 9.06
C ILE A 422 9.43 -6.29 8.96
N SER A 423 8.43 -7.16 9.15
CA SER A 423 7.02 -6.74 9.09
C SER A 423 6.67 -5.76 10.22
N ILE A 424 7.14 -6.03 11.44
CA ILE A 424 6.94 -5.14 12.60
C ILE A 424 7.62 -3.80 12.37
N GLY A 425 8.90 -3.82 11.95
CA GLY A 425 9.64 -2.61 11.63
C GLY A 425 8.99 -1.79 10.53
N HIS A 426 8.41 -2.45 9.52
CA HIS A 426 7.70 -1.79 8.43
C HIS A 426 6.40 -1.12 8.89
N PHE A 427 5.58 -1.78 9.70
CA PHE A 427 4.39 -1.15 10.27
C PHE A 427 4.74 0.03 11.18
N LYS A 428 5.81 -0.07 11.96
CA LYS A 428 6.32 1.08 12.76
C LYS A 428 6.81 2.21 11.87
N HIS A 429 7.47 1.90 10.76
CA HIS A 429 7.90 2.89 9.77
C HIS A 429 6.68 3.62 9.19
N LEU A 430 5.63 2.91 8.78
CA LEU A 430 4.37 3.51 8.33
C LEU A 430 3.77 4.42 9.40
N LYS A 431 3.80 4.01 10.69
CA LYS A 431 3.34 4.84 11.81
C LYS A 431 4.27 6.02 12.19
N GLY A 432 5.40 6.21 11.51
CA GLY A 432 6.39 7.25 11.84
C GLY A 432 7.19 6.98 13.12
N GLN A 433 7.16 5.75 13.63
CA GLN A 433 7.87 5.30 14.83
C GLN A 433 9.29 4.84 14.47
N PHE A 434 10.13 5.78 14.02
CA PHE A 434 11.46 5.48 13.50
C PHE A 434 12.44 5.01 14.58
N GLU A 435 12.46 5.71 15.72
CA GLU A 435 13.39 5.52 16.83
C GLU A 435 12.76 4.74 17.98
N ASN A 436 13.59 4.28 18.92
CA ASN A 436 13.09 3.64 20.12
C ASN A 436 12.27 4.64 20.95
N GLY A 437 11.14 4.18 21.47
CA GLY A 437 10.33 4.95 22.39
C GLY A 437 11.02 5.12 23.74
N ASP A 438 10.63 6.16 24.49
CA ASP A 438 11.12 6.42 25.84
C ASP A 438 10.79 5.27 26.82
N ASP A 439 9.78 4.47 26.50
CA ASP A 439 9.38 3.26 27.23
C ASP A 439 10.23 2.02 26.89
N GLY A 440 11.26 2.18 26.06
CA GLY A 440 12.15 1.11 25.62
C GLY A 440 11.60 0.24 24.50
N GLN A 441 10.42 0.57 23.94
CA GLN A 441 9.92 -0.11 22.75
C GLN A 441 10.85 0.14 21.56
N ALA A 442 11.17 -0.93 20.83
CA ALA A 442 12.01 -0.85 19.64
C ALA A 442 11.32 0.00 18.55
N GLY A 443 12.06 0.93 17.95
CA GLY A 443 11.61 1.64 16.75
C GLY A 443 11.83 0.82 15.48
N ALA A 444 11.31 1.32 14.35
CA ALA A 444 11.47 0.71 13.04
C ALA A 444 12.94 0.46 12.68
N LEU A 445 13.84 1.39 13.01
CA LEU A 445 15.28 1.26 12.75
C LEU A 445 15.86 -0.01 13.38
N ARG A 446 15.57 -0.25 14.66
CA ARG A 446 16.08 -1.41 15.39
C ARG A 446 15.50 -2.70 14.84
N ASP A 447 14.23 -2.71 14.48
CA ASP A 447 13.56 -3.89 13.94
C ASP A 447 14.07 -4.25 12.54
N TYR A 448 14.38 -3.27 11.69
CA TYR A 448 15.07 -3.54 10.43
C TYR A 448 16.47 -4.10 10.67
N VAL A 449 17.28 -3.52 11.56
CA VAL A 449 18.61 -4.06 11.89
C VAL A 449 18.51 -5.51 12.40
N ASN A 450 17.50 -5.83 13.22
CA ASN A 450 17.26 -7.19 13.72
C ASN A 450 16.86 -8.18 12.60
N SER A 451 16.35 -7.70 11.46
CA SER A 451 16.06 -8.54 10.29
C SER A 451 17.30 -8.93 9.50
N LEU A 452 18.43 -8.23 9.70
CA LEU A 452 19.69 -8.44 8.97
C LEU A 452 20.53 -9.58 9.54
N VAL A 453 19.92 -10.76 9.71
CA VAL A 453 20.63 -11.97 10.18
C VAL A 453 21.76 -12.30 9.20
N ASP A 454 22.97 -12.51 9.71
CA ASP A 454 24.13 -12.79 8.86
C ASP A 454 24.02 -14.16 8.17
N GLU A 455 24.63 -14.29 6.98
CA GLU A 455 24.47 -15.50 6.15
C GLU A 455 25.06 -16.75 6.82
N LEU A 456 26.09 -16.59 7.65
CA LEU A 456 26.70 -17.70 8.35
C LEU A 456 25.75 -18.26 9.43
N SER A 457 25.08 -17.39 10.18
CA SER A 457 24.02 -17.77 11.12
C SER A 457 22.85 -18.45 10.39
N ILE A 458 22.42 -17.90 9.25
CA ILE A 458 21.37 -18.54 8.44
C ILE A 458 21.78 -19.95 8.01
N GLN A 459 23.00 -20.14 7.51
CA GLN A 459 23.52 -21.46 7.12
C GLN A 459 23.58 -22.43 8.30
N ARG A 460 24.04 -21.94 9.47
CA ARG A 460 24.18 -22.73 10.71
C ARG A 460 22.87 -23.22 11.29
N LEU A 461 21.71 -22.66 10.91
CA LEU A 461 20.40 -23.18 11.33
C LEU A 461 20.22 -24.69 11.06
N SER A 462 20.86 -25.23 10.03
CA SER A 462 20.75 -26.66 9.69
C SER A 462 21.55 -27.59 10.60
N PHE A 463 22.52 -27.10 11.38
CA PHE A 463 23.38 -27.97 12.20
C PHE A 463 23.78 -27.43 13.58
N ASP A 464 23.62 -26.14 13.89
CA ASP A 464 24.01 -25.54 15.18
C ASP A 464 22.80 -25.32 16.10
N PRO A 465 22.70 -26.05 17.24
CA PRO A 465 21.61 -25.88 18.20
C PRO A 465 21.56 -24.49 18.84
N LYS A 466 22.69 -23.81 19.03
CA LYS A 466 22.72 -22.48 19.66
C LYS A 466 22.08 -21.44 18.76
N VAL A 467 22.44 -21.44 17.47
CA VAL A 467 21.85 -20.54 16.47
C VAL A 467 20.35 -20.79 16.33
N ARG A 468 19.91 -22.06 16.41
CA ARG A 468 18.48 -22.40 16.43
C ARG A 468 17.76 -21.82 17.65
N GLU A 469 18.38 -21.83 18.82
CA GLU A 469 17.82 -21.23 20.03
C GLU A 469 17.75 -19.70 19.94
N GLU A 470 18.85 -19.06 19.50
CA GLU A 470 18.94 -17.61 19.31
C GLU A 470 17.89 -17.09 18.32
N LEU A 471 17.70 -17.80 17.20
CA LEU A 471 16.70 -17.46 16.18
C LEU A 471 15.31 -18.06 16.47
N GLN A 472 15.13 -18.73 17.61
CA GLN A 472 13.87 -19.34 18.05
C GLN A 472 13.31 -20.40 17.08
N VAL A 473 14.18 -21.05 16.31
CA VAL A 473 13.84 -22.16 15.39
C VAL A 473 14.07 -23.50 16.12
N VAL A 474 13.25 -23.78 17.12
CA VAL A 474 13.38 -24.99 17.97
C VAL A 474 12.35 -26.06 17.57
N ARG A 475 12.77 -27.33 17.52
CA ARG A 475 11.89 -28.46 17.19
C ARG A 475 10.74 -28.55 18.19
N MET A 476 9.50 -28.65 17.70
CA MET A 476 8.32 -28.73 18.56
C MET A 476 8.18 -30.13 19.17
N PRO A 477 7.59 -30.26 20.38
CA PRO A 477 7.29 -31.55 20.97
C PRO A 477 6.43 -32.42 20.01
N GLY A 478 6.88 -33.64 19.72
CA GLY A 478 6.20 -34.57 18.81
C GLY A 478 6.39 -34.29 17.31
N GLU A 479 7.10 -33.24 16.92
CA GLU A 479 7.39 -32.96 15.51
C GLU A 479 8.36 -34.00 14.93
N PRO A 480 8.04 -34.69 13.82
CA PRO A 480 8.99 -35.59 13.15
C PRO A 480 10.25 -34.86 12.67
N LEU A 481 11.42 -35.52 12.70
CA LEU A 481 12.69 -34.89 12.35
C LEU A 481 12.69 -34.32 10.92
N GLN A 482 12.16 -35.08 9.95
CA GLN A 482 12.06 -34.67 8.55
C GLN A 482 11.25 -33.38 8.37
N VAL A 483 10.19 -33.21 9.17
CA VAL A 483 9.33 -32.03 9.14
C VAL A 483 10.07 -30.81 9.70
N PHE A 484 10.80 -31.01 10.80
CA PHE A 484 11.63 -29.99 11.38
C PHE A 484 12.74 -29.53 10.42
N GLU A 485 13.38 -30.46 9.72
CA GLU A 485 14.40 -30.16 8.69
C GLU A 485 13.82 -29.36 7.52
N GLN A 486 12.63 -29.73 7.02
CA GLN A 486 11.92 -28.96 6.00
C GLN A 486 11.60 -27.54 6.49
N ARG A 487 11.17 -27.39 7.75
CA ARG A 487 10.92 -26.08 8.35
C ARG A 487 12.19 -25.25 8.46
N ILE A 488 13.34 -25.86 8.77
CA ILE A 488 14.63 -25.14 8.77
C ILE A 488 14.92 -24.58 7.38
N VAL A 489 14.77 -25.36 6.31
CA VAL A 489 15.01 -24.89 4.94
C VAL A 489 14.09 -23.72 4.57
N GLN A 490 12.81 -23.82 4.95
CA GLN A 490 11.85 -22.73 4.77
C GLN A 490 12.25 -21.48 5.56
N MET A 491 12.64 -21.61 6.82
CA MET A 491 13.10 -20.49 7.65
C MET A 491 14.36 -19.84 7.09
N GLN A 492 15.31 -20.61 6.57
CA GLN A 492 16.49 -20.07 5.90
C GLN A 492 16.10 -19.21 4.70
N ALA A 493 15.14 -19.66 3.88
CA ALA A 493 14.63 -18.86 2.76
C ALA A 493 13.94 -17.57 3.24
N VAL A 494 13.16 -17.64 4.32
CA VAL A 494 12.50 -16.47 4.94
C VAL A 494 13.53 -15.48 5.47
N TYR A 495 14.55 -15.91 6.21
CA TYR A 495 15.59 -15.01 6.73
C TYR A 495 16.39 -14.34 5.62
N ARG A 496 16.78 -15.08 4.57
CA ARG A 496 17.49 -14.47 3.42
C ARG A 496 16.64 -13.41 2.74
N ARG A 497 15.35 -13.67 2.58
CA ARG A 497 14.43 -12.69 2.03
C ARG A 497 14.26 -11.49 2.97
N ALA A 498 14.10 -11.72 4.26
CA ALA A 498 13.96 -10.67 5.27
C ALA A 498 15.18 -9.76 5.35
N LYS A 499 16.37 -10.33 5.28
CA LYS A 499 17.61 -9.54 5.19
C LYS A 499 17.56 -8.55 4.02
N ARG A 500 17.23 -9.01 2.82
CA ARG A 500 17.24 -8.18 1.60
C ARG A 500 16.12 -7.15 1.58
N ASP A 501 14.90 -7.57 1.91
CA ASP A 501 13.75 -6.68 2.03
C ASP A 501 14.02 -5.64 3.15
N GLY A 502 14.69 -6.04 4.23
CA GLY A 502 15.06 -5.21 5.38
C GLY A 502 16.15 -4.19 5.04
N ASP A 503 17.19 -4.56 4.29
CA ASP A 503 18.22 -3.63 3.83
C ASP A 503 17.62 -2.53 2.93
N PHE A 504 16.67 -2.88 2.04
CA PHE A 504 15.97 -1.90 1.21
C PHE A 504 15.15 -0.93 2.05
N LEU A 505 14.34 -1.46 2.97
CA LEU A 505 13.50 -0.64 3.83
C LEU A 505 14.31 0.23 4.79
N LEU A 506 15.47 -0.25 5.25
CA LEU A 506 16.41 0.54 6.03
C LEU A 506 16.99 1.70 5.22
N GLY A 507 17.32 1.46 3.94
CA GLY A 507 17.70 2.53 3.00
C GLY A 507 16.60 3.58 2.82
N GLN A 508 15.35 3.16 2.64
CA GLN A 508 14.19 4.08 2.57
C GLN A 508 14.01 4.87 3.87
N LEU A 509 14.11 4.21 5.03
CA LEU A 509 13.99 4.87 6.33
C LEU A 509 15.07 5.96 6.50
N HIS A 510 16.32 5.69 6.11
CA HIS A 510 17.36 6.71 6.15
C HIS A 510 17.10 7.85 5.16
N PHE A 511 16.58 7.55 3.96
CA PHE A 511 16.12 8.58 3.02
C PHE A 511 15.02 9.44 3.63
N ASP A 512 14.01 8.84 4.26
CA ASP A 512 12.86 9.49 4.90
C ASP A 512 13.27 10.29 6.16
N ARG A 513 14.48 10.08 6.68
CA ARG A 513 15.08 10.91 7.72
C ARG A 513 16.05 11.98 7.22
N GLY A 514 16.34 12.02 5.92
CA GLY A 514 17.38 12.91 5.36
C GLY A 514 18.81 12.45 5.61
N ASN A 515 19.01 11.22 6.10
CA ASN A 515 20.32 10.62 6.32
C ASN A 515 20.87 10.01 5.02
N TYR A 516 21.13 10.86 4.03
CA TYR A 516 21.48 10.45 2.66
C TYR A 516 22.74 9.58 2.55
N SER A 517 23.75 9.80 3.40
CA SER A 517 24.98 8.98 3.42
C SER A 517 24.70 7.52 3.77
N GLU A 518 23.93 7.29 4.84
CA GLU A 518 23.54 5.94 5.27
C GLU A 518 22.59 5.30 4.27
N ALA A 519 21.63 6.07 3.74
CA ALA A 519 20.72 5.59 2.71
C ALA A 519 21.49 5.12 1.47
N ARG A 520 22.47 5.90 0.99
CA ARG A 520 23.31 5.55 -0.15
C ARG A 520 24.05 4.23 0.08
N SER A 521 24.76 4.11 1.20
CA SER A 521 25.52 2.89 1.55
C SER A 521 24.64 1.64 1.53
N ARG A 522 23.42 1.73 2.09
CA ARG A 522 22.46 0.62 2.09
C ARG A 522 22.00 0.25 0.69
N LEU A 523 21.68 1.23 -0.15
CA LEU A 523 21.20 0.97 -1.51
C LEU A 523 22.30 0.44 -2.43
N GLU A 524 23.54 0.90 -2.30
CA GLU A 524 24.69 0.36 -3.02
C GLU A 524 24.94 -1.12 -2.69
N ASN A 525 24.79 -1.50 -1.42
CA ASN A 525 24.88 -2.90 -1.00
C ASN A 525 23.80 -3.78 -1.66
N ILE A 526 22.58 -3.26 -1.80
CA ILE A 526 21.49 -3.97 -2.49
C ILE A 526 21.82 -4.16 -3.96
N LEU A 527 22.29 -3.12 -4.64
CA LEU A 527 22.65 -3.19 -6.06
C LEU A 527 23.85 -4.11 -6.33
N SER A 528 24.66 -4.36 -5.31
CA SER A 528 25.80 -5.29 -5.34
C SER A 528 25.44 -6.73 -4.97
N ASP A 529 24.22 -7.00 -4.47
CA ASP A 529 23.74 -8.33 -4.10
C ASP A 529 22.85 -8.93 -5.20
N ASP A 530 23.42 -9.84 -5.99
CA ASP A 530 22.76 -10.60 -7.07
C ASP A 530 21.45 -11.28 -6.67
N THR A 531 21.24 -11.47 -5.38
CA THR A 531 20.06 -12.14 -4.85
C THR A 531 18.94 -11.16 -4.43
N ALA A 532 19.19 -9.85 -4.52
CA ALA A 532 18.27 -8.75 -4.20
C ALA A 532 17.62 -8.09 -5.45
N GLN A 533 17.64 -8.77 -6.60
CA GLN A 533 17.10 -8.30 -7.90
C GLN A 533 15.71 -7.66 -7.82
N ARG A 534 14.84 -8.14 -6.93
CA ARG A 534 13.51 -7.56 -6.68
C ARG A 534 13.56 -6.05 -6.44
N TRP A 535 14.62 -5.58 -5.77
CA TRP A 535 14.79 -4.20 -5.33
C TRP A 535 15.70 -3.36 -6.21
N TYR A 536 16.32 -3.92 -7.26
CA TYR A 536 17.28 -3.17 -8.08
C TYR A 536 16.70 -1.89 -8.67
N ILE A 537 15.52 -1.99 -9.30
CA ILE A 537 14.85 -0.85 -9.91
C ILE A 537 14.50 0.25 -8.88
N PRO A 538 13.76 -0.04 -7.78
CA PRO A 538 13.47 1.00 -6.79
C PRO A 538 14.71 1.49 -6.02
N ALA A 539 15.72 0.65 -5.78
CA ALA A 539 16.98 1.04 -5.15
C ALA A 539 17.76 2.01 -6.06
N SER A 540 17.92 1.67 -7.34
CA SER A 540 18.53 2.54 -8.36
C SER A 540 17.82 3.90 -8.45
N TYR A 541 16.48 3.89 -8.50
CA TYR A 541 15.70 5.12 -8.53
C TYR A 541 15.94 5.97 -7.28
N THR A 542 15.93 5.36 -6.10
CA THR A 542 16.14 6.08 -4.83
C THR A 542 17.58 6.57 -4.68
N LEU A 543 18.57 5.80 -5.16
CA LEU A 543 19.96 6.21 -5.21
C LEU A 543 20.16 7.43 -6.11
N ALA A 544 19.52 7.47 -7.28
CA ALA A 544 19.52 8.65 -8.13
C ALA A 544 18.92 9.88 -7.41
N ARG A 545 17.84 9.69 -6.65
CA ARG A 545 17.25 10.77 -5.84
C ARG A 545 18.22 11.28 -4.78
N ILE A 546 18.93 10.38 -4.10
CA ILE A 546 19.96 10.75 -3.13
C ILE A 546 21.08 11.54 -3.79
N GLN A 547 21.56 11.10 -4.95
CA GLN A 547 22.61 11.79 -5.70
C GLN A 547 22.19 13.20 -6.12
N ILE A 548 20.92 13.39 -6.53
CA ILE A 548 20.36 14.73 -6.81
C ILE A 548 20.42 15.60 -5.54
N GLU A 549 19.97 15.08 -4.39
CA GLU A 549 20.00 15.84 -3.13
C GLU A 549 21.42 16.17 -2.66
N LEU A 550 22.41 15.36 -3.04
CA LEU A 550 23.84 15.60 -2.77
C LEU A 550 24.54 16.46 -3.83
N GLY A 551 23.82 16.96 -4.84
CA GLY A 551 24.37 17.76 -5.94
C GLY A 551 25.19 16.97 -6.96
N GLN A 552 25.13 15.64 -6.93
CA GLN A 552 25.85 14.72 -7.83
C GLN A 552 25.01 14.43 -9.09
N LEU A 553 24.70 15.47 -9.87
CA LEU A 553 23.67 15.43 -10.91
C LEU A 553 24.01 14.48 -12.06
N GLU A 554 25.27 14.40 -12.48
CA GLU A 554 25.74 13.52 -13.55
C GLU A 554 25.63 12.05 -13.14
N GLN A 555 26.00 11.73 -11.90
CA GLN A 555 25.86 10.37 -11.36
C GLN A 555 24.39 9.99 -11.25
N ALA A 556 23.52 10.91 -10.80
CA ALA A 556 22.08 10.68 -10.79
C ALA A 556 21.51 10.43 -12.19
N ALA A 557 22.01 11.17 -13.19
CA ALA A 557 21.59 11.02 -14.58
C ALA A 557 21.95 9.63 -15.13
N GLU A 558 23.16 9.14 -14.82
CA GLU A 558 23.59 7.77 -15.15
C GLU A 558 22.73 6.73 -14.41
N GLN A 559 22.52 6.92 -13.12
CA GLN A 559 21.77 5.99 -12.27
C GLN A 559 20.31 5.81 -12.72
N LEU A 560 19.67 6.84 -13.28
CA LEU A 560 18.30 6.75 -13.80
C LEU A 560 18.18 5.85 -15.03
N ILE A 561 19.26 5.63 -15.78
CA ILE A 561 19.27 4.86 -17.03
C ILE A 561 20.04 3.54 -16.94
N THR A 562 20.60 3.20 -15.78
CA THR A 562 21.36 1.97 -15.54
C THR A 562 20.54 0.72 -15.84
N TYR A 563 19.29 0.67 -15.37
CA TYR A 563 18.39 -0.46 -15.60
C TYR A 563 17.38 -0.09 -16.68
N ARG A 564 17.59 -0.59 -17.91
CA ARG A 564 16.62 -0.46 -19.02
C ARG A 564 15.61 -1.61 -19.01
N ASP A 565 14.57 -1.48 -19.83
CA ASP A 565 13.53 -2.49 -20.04
C ASP A 565 12.77 -2.85 -18.75
N ASN A 566 12.42 -1.82 -17.96
CA ASN A 566 11.72 -2.00 -16.69
C ASN A 566 10.43 -1.16 -16.59
N PRO A 567 9.47 -1.52 -15.72
CA PRO A 567 8.20 -0.81 -15.59
C PRO A 567 8.28 0.69 -15.32
N ARG A 568 9.38 1.17 -14.72
CA ARG A 568 9.62 2.57 -14.41
C ARG A 568 10.50 3.30 -15.42
N GLU A 569 11.01 2.62 -16.45
CA GLU A 569 12.00 3.22 -17.36
C GLU A 569 11.50 4.55 -17.94
N VAL A 570 10.27 4.57 -18.43
CA VAL A 570 9.65 5.77 -19.01
C VAL A 570 9.65 6.93 -18.00
N GLY A 571 9.23 6.67 -16.76
CA GLY A 571 9.24 7.64 -15.67
C GLY A 571 10.64 8.14 -15.32
N ASN A 572 11.62 7.23 -15.26
CA ASN A 572 13.02 7.59 -15.02
C ASN A 572 13.58 8.48 -16.14
N ARG A 573 13.24 8.19 -17.39
CA ARG A 573 13.64 8.98 -18.56
C ARG A 573 12.97 10.34 -18.59
N MET A 574 11.73 10.46 -18.12
CA MET A 574 11.07 11.75 -17.91
C MET A 574 11.81 12.57 -16.86
N ARG A 575 12.08 11.99 -15.69
CA ARG A 575 12.86 12.66 -14.65
C ARG A 575 14.24 13.08 -15.14
N LEU A 576 14.94 12.22 -15.87
CA LEU A 576 16.23 12.52 -16.49
C LEU A 576 16.16 13.75 -17.41
N ARG A 577 15.10 13.88 -18.21
CA ARG A 577 14.91 15.04 -19.09
C ARG A 577 14.90 16.35 -18.28
N TYR A 578 14.22 16.37 -17.14
CA TYR A 578 14.15 17.55 -16.28
C TYR A 578 15.44 17.76 -15.49
N LEU A 579 16.09 16.68 -15.03
CA LEU A 579 17.40 16.75 -14.40
C LEU A 579 18.47 17.35 -15.34
N ARG A 580 18.45 16.98 -16.63
CA ARG A 580 19.37 17.57 -17.62
C ARG A 580 19.24 19.08 -17.74
N ARG A 581 18.03 19.62 -17.63
CA ARG A 581 17.84 21.08 -17.61
C ARG A 581 18.51 21.73 -16.39
N MET A 582 18.52 21.04 -15.24
CA MET A 582 19.22 21.53 -14.06
C MET A 582 20.73 21.53 -14.29
N ILE A 583 21.28 20.44 -14.86
CA ILE A 583 22.70 20.34 -15.24
C ILE A 583 23.08 21.47 -16.20
N ASP A 584 22.31 21.64 -17.28
CA ASP A 584 22.56 22.67 -18.30
C ASP A 584 22.43 24.11 -17.75
N SER A 585 21.73 24.29 -16.62
CA SER A 585 21.54 25.60 -15.96
C SER A 585 22.59 25.90 -14.91
N GLN A 586 23.46 24.94 -14.55
CA GLN A 586 24.58 25.23 -13.65
C GLN A 586 25.62 26.05 -14.42
N PRO A 587 26.05 27.21 -13.91
CA PRO A 587 27.15 27.94 -14.54
C PRO A 587 28.37 27.02 -14.58
N GLU A 588 29.01 26.88 -15.74
CA GLU A 588 30.29 26.19 -15.88
C GLU A 588 31.18 26.71 -14.74
N GLN A 589 31.54 25.83 -13.80
CA GLN A 589 32.60 26.16 -12.85
C GLN A 589 33.83 26.38 -13.71
N SER A 590 34.12 27.66 -13.97
CA SER A 590 35.27 28.08 -14.72
C SER A 590 36.48 27.38 -14.13
N ASP A 591 37.19 26.62 -14.96
CA ASP A 591 38.55 26.19 -14.75
C ASP A 591 39.39 27.41 -14.31
N GLN A 592 39.41 27.65 -13.01
CA GLN A 592 40.50 28.35 -12.33
C GLN A 592 41.41 27.26 -11.78
N SER A 593 42.01 26.50 -12.70
CA SER A 593 43.26 25.81 -12.44
C SER A 593 44.40 26.68 -12.97
N ASP A 594 45.09 27.30 -12.02
CA ASP A 594 46.53 27.53 -12.00
C ASP A 594 47.18 28.22 -13.20
N ASP A 595 47.11 29.56 -13.19
CA ASP A 595 48.29 30.39 -13.50
C ASP A 595 48.72 31.05 -12.17
N SER A 596 49.52 30.34 -11.37
CA SER A 596 50.26 30.87 -10.20
C SER A 596 51.47 29.99 -9.88
#